data_AF-A0A7H8XG34-F1
#
_entry.id   AF-A0A7H8XG34-F1
#
_cell.length_a   1.000
_cell.length_b   1.000
_cell.length_c   1.000
_cell.angle_alpha   90.00
_cell.angle_beta   90.00
_cell.angle_gamma   90.00
#
_symmetry.space_group_name_H-M   'P 1'
#
loop_
_entity.id
_entity.type
_entity.pdbx_description
1 polymer ?
#
loop_
_entity_poly.entity_id
_entity_poly.type
_entity_poly.pdbx_seq_one_letter_code
_entity_poly.pdbx_strand_id
1 'polypeptide(L)'
;MVVRRRANGGQAQQNVVAALADITAARPHFPDLFGQCTQLLRDVLGFDAACWHLNDPVTGLITTIHSDGLDPRGFAQAALLEFGRDDVATFAKIRSSGQPAETLSNATQGHVARSIRYREQLQPAGFGDELRANFDAQGGRWGCAAFMRAADRGPYTPTELRIARQIARQLGTALRGMHHPAPDPGLEAELLPAAAVLGPRDELLAADPAAEALIAELNANQPQLGVPASFLVVAGRARRMQTARARVRSRRGTWLVLHASLLDGRADGRICVVATIASPAEIIPVALIGYGLTPREQEVALHVVRGRSTNDIARILSLTNLTVQDHLKTIFAKTSVRSRRELVAHLFAATAPETW
;
A
#
# COMPACT_ATOMS: atom_id res chain seq x y z
N MET A 1 -35.46 23.14 -21.86
CA MET A 1 -34.68 21.95 -22.26
C MET A 1 -33.52 21.73 -21.26
N VAL A 2 -33.82 21.31 -20.03
CA VAL A 2 -32.83 21.14 -18.94
C VAL A 2 -33.17 19.86 -18.17
N VAL A 3 -32.97 18.69 -18.79
CA VAL A 3 -33.12 17.38 -18.10
C VAL A 3 -32.06 16.34 -18.50
N ARG A 4 -31.25 16.56 -19.55
CA ARG A 4 -30.38 15.49 -20.10
C ARG A 4 -28.95 15.34 -19.52
N ARG A 5 -28.48 16.19 -18.59
CA ARG A 5 -27.10 16.06 -18.03
C ARG A 5 -26.97 15.26 -16.74
N ARG A 6 -28.04 15.01 -15.97
CA ARG A 6 -27.97 14.22 -14.73
C ARG A 6 -27.98 12.69 -14.93
N ALA A 7 -28.55 12.20 -16.04
CA ALA A 7 -28.63 10.77 -16.33
C ALA A 7 -27.28 10.15 -16.78
N ASN A 8 -26.41 10.92 -17.45
CA ASN A 8 -25.15 10.38 -17.99
C ASN A 8 -24.07 10.12 -16.92
N GLY A 9 -24.01 10.94 -15.87
CA GLY A 9 -22.97 10.80 -14.83
C GLY A 9 -23.14 9.55 -13.97
N GLY A 10 -24.38 9.17 -13.65
CA GLY A 10 -24.67 7.95 -12.87
C GLY A 10 -24.37 6.67 -13.66
N GLN A 11 -24.73 6.64 -14.94
CA GLN A 11 -24.46 5.51 -15.83
C GLN A 11 -22.96 5.34 -16.09
N ALA A 12 -22.24 6.42 -16.38
CA ALA A 12 -20.78 6.38 -16.56
C ALA A 12 -20.09 5.89 -15.29
N GLN A 13 -20.55 6.32 -14.11
CA GLN A 13 -20.02 5.85 -12.84
C GLN A 13 -20.28 4.35 -12.63
N GLN A 14 -21.50 3.84 -12.89
CA GLN A 14 -21.80 2.41 -12.79
C GLN A 14 -20.96 1.57 -13.75
N ASN A 15 -20.73 2.06 -14.97
CA ASN A 15 -19.89 1.38 -15.95
C ASN A 15 -18.42 1.29 -15.49
N VAL A 16 -17.90 2.34 -14.86
CA VAL A 16 -16.54 2.31 -14.26
C VAL A 16 -16.45 1.29 -13.13
N VAL A 17 -17.47 1.21 -12.27
CA VAL A 17 -17.49 0.23 -11.17
C VAL A 17 -17.49 -1.20 -11.72
N ALA A 18 -18.30 -1.49 -12.74
CA ALA A 18 -18.33 -2.79 -13.38
C ALA A 18 -16.99 -3.13 -14.04
N ALA A 19 -16.42 -2.21 -14.81
CA ALA A 19 -15.13 -2.40 -15.47
C ALA A 19 -13.98 -2.61 -14.45
N LEU A 20 -13.97 -1.88 -13.33
CA LEU A 20 -13.00 -2.12 -12.25
C LEU A 20 -13.14 -3.51 -11.64
N ALA A 21 -14.37 -4.01 -11.49
CA ALA A 21 -14.60 -5.37 -11.01
C ALA A 21 -14.04 -6.40 -12.00
N ASP A 22 -14.26 -6.22 -13.30
CA ASP A 22 -13.76 -7.13 -14.35
C ASP A 22 -12.22 -7.14 -14.41
N ILE A 23 -11.59 -5.96 -14.41
CA ILE A 23 -10.12 -5.81 -14.40
C ILE A 23 -9.52 -6.56 -13.21
N THR A 24 -10.13 -6.43 -12.04
CA THR A 24 -9.59 -6.99 -10.79
C THR A 24 -9.87 -8.48 -10.65
N ALA A 25 -11.01 -8.96 -11.18
CA ALA A 25 -11.34 -10.37 -11.27
C ALA A 25 -10.36 -11.15 -12.16
N ALA A 26 -9.83 -10.53 -13.22
CA ALA A 26 -8.81 -11.12 -14.09
C ALA A 26 -7.46 -11.34 -13.40
N ARG A 27 -7.24 -10.78 -12.20
CA ARG A 27 -5.98 -10.84 -11.42
C ARG A 27 -4.72 -10.57 -12.27
N PRO A 28 -4.67 -9.47 -13.04
CA PRO A 28 -3.52 -9.15 -13.85
C PRO A 28 -2.29 -8.87 -12.99
N HIS A 29 -1.10 -8.97 -13.59
CA HIS A 29 0.11 -8.51 -12.95
C HIS A 29 0.03 -6.99 -12.70
N PHE A 30 0.69 -6.50 -11.66
CA PHE A 30 0.44 -5.15 -11.13
C PHE A 30 0.62 -3.97 -12.10
N PRO A 31 1.63 -3.94 -13.00
CA PRO A 31 1.74 -2.90 -14.02
C PRO A 31 0.53 -2.86 -14.95
N ASP A 32 -0.01 -4.01 -15.32
CA ASP A 32 -1.18 -4.12 -16.21
C ASP A 32 -2.45 -3.65 -15.51
N LEU A 33 -2.60 -3.97 -14.21
CA LEU A 33 -3.70 -3.47 -13.38
C LEU A 33 -3.75 -1.93 -13.41
N PHE A 34 -2.64 -1.28 -13.07
CA PHE A 34 -2.62 0.18 -12.97
C PHE A 34 -2.67 0.88 -14.33
N GLY A 35 -2.13 0.27 -15.38
CA GLY A 35 -2.32 0.75 -16.76
C GLY A 35 -3.80 0.76 -17.15
N GLN A 36 -4.52 -0.34 -16.91
CA GLN A 36 -5.95 -0.44 -17.18
C GLN A 36 -6.78 0.52 -16.31
N CYS A 37 -6.47 0.63 -15.01
CA CYS A 37 -7.12 1.61 -14.14
C CYS A 37 -6.87 3.05 -14.60
N THR A 38 -5.67 3.37 -15.09
CA THR A 38 -5.33 4.70 -15.61
C THR A 38 -6.20 5.04 -16.82
N GLN A 39 -6.29 4.14 -17.80
CA GLN A 39 -7.11 4.34 -18.99
C GLN A 39 -8.59 4.50 -18.65
N LEU A 40 -9.12 3.66 -17.75
CA LEU A 40 -10.53 3.68 -17.35
C LEU A 40 -10.91 4.97 -16.60
N LEU A 41 -10.01 5.48 -15.77
CA LEU A 41 -10.34 6.55 -14.82
C LEU A 41 -9.97 7.95 -15.31
N ARG A 42 -9.17 8.07 -16.38
CA ARG A 42 -8.67 9.35 -16.88
C ARG A 42 -9.78 10.35 -17.16
N ASP A 43 -10.77 9.97 -17.95
CA ASP A 43 -11.86 10.90 -18.33
C ASP A 43 -12.84 11.15 -17.18
N VAL A 44 -13.00 10.16 -16.30
CA VAL A 44 -13.95 10.20 -15.20
C VAL A 44 -13.47 11.10 -14.06
N LEU A 45 -12.16 11.08 -13.80
CA LEU A 45 -11.52 11.90 -12.78
C LEU A 45 -10.85 13.14 -13.37
N GLY A 46 -10.63 13.21 -14.68
CA GLY A 46 -10.03 14.35 -15.37
C GLY A 46 -8.60 14.67 -14.92
N PHE A 47 -7.75 13.65 -14.80
CA PHE A 47 -6.33 13.84 -14.46
C PHE A 47 -5.45 13.75 -15.71
N ASP A 48 -4.32 14.44 -15.65
CA ASP A 48 -3.36 14.52 -16.76
C ASP A 48 -2.17 13.57 -16.53
N ALA A 49 -1.84 13.31 -15.27
CA ALA A 49 -0.83 12.35 -14.87
C ALA A 49 -1.25 11.59 -13.60
N ALA A 50 -0.72 10.38 -13.41
CA ALA A 50 -1.04 9.55 -12.26
C ALA A 50 0.19 8.82 -11.73
N CYS A 51 0.22 8.63 -10.41
CA CYS A 51 1.17 7.76 -9.74
C CYS A 51 0.41 6.80 -8.83
N TRP A 52 0.50 5.51 -9.14
CA TRP A 52 -0.18 4.43 -8.43
C TRP A 52 0.80 3.69 -7.53
N HIS A 53 0.29 3.21 -6.41
CA HIS A 53 1.09 2.54 -5.40
C HIS A 53 0.42 1.30 -4.85
N LEU A 54 1.22 0.23 -4.68
CA LEU A 54 0.91 -0.81 -3.71
C LEU A 54 1.63 -0.48 -2.41
N ASN A 55 1.05 -0.97 -1.32
CA ASN A 55 1.56 -0.72 0.02
C ASN A 55 1.74 -2.03 0.79
N ASP A 56 2.62 -2.01 1.79
CA ASP A 56 2.56 -2.98 2.89
C ASP A 56 1.25 -2.76 3.65
N PRO A 57 0.31 -3.72 3.67
CA PRO A 57 -1.01 -3.51 4.25
C PRO A 57 -1.01 -3.26 5.75
N VAL A 58 0.07 -3.64 6.45
CA VAL A 58 0.22 -3.44 7.89
C VAL A 58 0.77 -2.05 8.19
N THR A 59 1.84 -1.63 7.51
CA THR A 59 2.50 -0.34 7.80
C THR A 59 1.94 0.81 6.97
N GLY A 60 1.36 0.52 5.81
CA GLY A 60 0.91 1.50 4.82
C GLY A 60 2.04 2.15 4.04
N LEU A 61 3.28 1.65 4.16
CA LEU A 61 4.41 2.14 3.38
C LEU A 61 4.29 1.65 1.94
N ILE A 62 4.60 2.55 1.00
CA ILE A 62 4.60 2.26 -0.44
C ILE A 62 5.70 1.24 -0.75
N THR A 63 5.35 0.21 -1.51
CA THR A 63 6.24 -0.90 -1.87
C THR A 63 6.51 -0.96 -3.37
N THR A 64 5.52 -0.60 -4.18
CA THR A 64 5.58 -0.62 -5.64
C THR A 64 5.00 0.66 -6.18
N ILE A 65 5.54 1.16 -7.29
CA ILE A 65 4.99 2.32 -7.99
C ILE A 65 4.77 2.05 -9.48
N HIS A 66 3.77 2.72 -10.03
CA HIS A 66 3.50 2.77 -11.46
C HIS A 66 3.10 4.20 -11.83
N SER A 67 3.84 4.81 -12.75
CA SER A 67 3.69 6.22 -13.12
C SER A 67 3.22 6.33 -14.55
N ASP A 68 2.29 7.25 -14.79
CA ASP A 68 1.80 7.63 -16.10
C ASP A 68 1.87 9.15 -16.22
N GLY A 69 2.48 9.65 -17.30
CA GLY A 69 2.64 11.09 -17.53
C GLY A 69 3.60 11.80 -16.57
N LEU A 70 4.48 11.05 -15.87
CA LEU A 70 5.45 11.59 -14.91
C LEU A 70 6.85 11.03 -15.17
N ASP A 71 7.87 11.81 -14.86
CA ASP A 71 9.23 11.31 -14.71
C ASP A 71 9.37 10.55 -13.38
N PRO A 72 9.62 9.22 -13.41
CA PRO A 72 9.70 8.44 -12.18
C PRO A 72 10.87 8.86 -11.28
N ARG A 73 11.91 9.52 -11.83
CA ARG A 73 13.02 10.07 -11.02
C ARG A 73 12.54 11.09 -9.97
N GLY A 74 11.37 11.70 -10.16
CA GLY A 74 10.75 12.57 -9.15
C GLY A 74 10.21 11.84 -7.92
N PHE A 75 10.16 10.50 -7.91
CA PHE A 75 9.56 9.74 -6.82
C PHE A 75 10.34 9.87 -5.50
N ALA A 76 11.67 9.93 -5.51
CA ALA A 76 12.44 10.11 -4.27
C ALA A 76 12.03 11.39 -3.53
N GLN A 77 11.86 12.50 -4.27
CA GLN A 77 11.33 13.75 -3.72
C GLN A 77 9.87 13.59 -3.26
N ALA A 78 9.03 12.86 -4.00
CA ALA A 78 7.65 12.61 -3.59
C ALA A 78 7.58 11.84 -2.26
N ALA A 79 8.41 10.81 -2.09
CA ALA A 79 8.51 10.04 -0.86
C ALA A 79 9.04 10.89 0.30
N LEU A 80 10.05 11.76 0.05
CA LEU A 80 10.53 12.72 1.04
C LEU A 80 9.44 13.69 1.49
N LEU A 81 8.63 14.22 0.56
CA LEU A 81 7.54 15.12 0.89
C LEU A 81 6.42 14.41 1.66
N GLU A 82 6.16 13.14 1.34
CA GLU A 82 5.13 12.32 2.00
C GLU A 82 5.54 11.94 3.44
N PHE A 83 6.77 11.46 3.62
CA PHE A 83 7.21 10.89 4.89
C PHE A 83 8.10 11.81 5.70
N GLY A 84 8.67 12.85 5.10
CA GLY A 84 9.80 13.69 5.57
C GLY A 84 9.46 15.15 5.93
N ARG A 85 8.26 15.64 5.59
CA ARG A 85 7.79 17.00 5.92
C ARG A 85 6.39 16.94 6.53
N ASP A 86 5.94 18.02 7.18
CA ASP A 86 4.52 18.17 7.50
C ASP A 86 3.84 18.89 6.32
N ASP A 87 2.76 18.31 5.81
CA ASP A 87 1.99 18.87 4.70
C ASP A 87 0.49 18.63 4.89
N VAL A 88 -0.36 19.33 4.14
CA VAL A 88 -1.82 19.39 4.37
C VAL A 88 -2.57 18.11 3.96
N ALA A 89 -2.11 17.42 2.92
CA ALA A 89 -2.82 16.30 2.29
C ALA A 89 -1.91 15.08 2.05
N THR A 90 -1.16 14.65 3.08
CA THR A 90 -0.44 13.37 3.04
C THR A 90 -1.40 12.19 3.06
N PHE A 91 -1.01 11.02 2.54
CA PHE A 91 -1.87 9.82 2.59
C PHE A 91 -2.26 9.46 4.03
N ALA A 92 -1.33 9.65 4.97
CA ALA A 92 -1.58 9.46 6.39
C ALA A 92 -2.65 10.43 6.94
N LYS A 93 -2.58 11.72 6.62
CA LYS A 93 -3.55 12.73 7.09
C LYS A 93 -4.93 12.52 6.47
N ILE A 94 -4.99 12.21 5.18
CA ILE A 94 -6.24 11.85 4.50
C ILE A 94 -6.89 10.66 5.22
N ARG A 95 -6.12 9.60 5.48
CA ARG A 95 -6.62 8.43 6.22
C ARG A 95 -7.12 8.79 7.62
N SER A 96 -6.38 9.60 8.38
CA SER A 96 -6.79 10.01 9.74
C SER A 96 -8.04 10.88 9.76
N SER A 97 -8.38 11.56 8.66
CA SER A 97 -9.63 12.33 8.53
C SER A 97 -10.88 11.45 8.37
N GLY A 98 -10.72 10.14 8.17
CA GLY A 98 -11.81 9.21 7.87
C GLY A 98 -12.28 9.25 6.40
N GLN A 99 -11.67 10.08 5.56
CA GLN A 99 -11.96 10.13 4.12
C GLN A 99 -10.99 9.25 3.33
N PRO A 100 -11.45 8.51 2.29
CA PRO A 100 -10.57 7.69 1.48
C PRO A 100 -9.85 8.48 0.38
N ALA A 101 -10.26 9.71 0.10
CA ALA A 101 -9.61 10.57 -0.88
C ALA A 101 -9.83 12.05 -0.56
N GLU A 102 -8.88 12.87 -1.00
CA GLU A 102 -8.88 14.33 -0.84
C GLU A 102 -8.19 15.02 -2.02
N THR A 103 -8.54 16.27 -2.27
CA THR A 103 -7.86 17.14 -3.24
C THR A 103 -7.09 18.22 -2.52
N LEU A 104 -5.98 18.65 -3.09
CA LEU A 104 -5.17 19.70 -2.50
C LEU A 104 -5.94 21.02 -2.42
N SER A 105 -6.66 21.40 -3.47
CA SER A 105 -7.51 22.59 -3.50
C SER A 105 -8.57 22.58 -2.40
N ASN A 106 -9.27 21.46 -2.17
CA ASN A 106 -10.25 21.35 -1.09
C ASN A 106 -9.59 21.40 0.30
N ALA A 107 -8.51 20.65 0.52
CA ALA A 107 -7.78 20.62 1.79
C ALA A 107 -7.22 21.99 2.21
N THR A 108 -6.93 22.84 1.23
CA THR A 108 -6.38 24.19 1.44
C THR A 108 -7.39 25.32 1.27
N GLN A 109 -8.67 25.00 1.01
CA GLN A 109 -9.71 25.99 0.69
C GLN A 109 -9.26 26.94 -0.44
N GLY A 110 -8.69 26.38 -1.50
CA GLY A 110 -8.17 27.09 -2.67
C GLY A 110 -6.74 27.63 -2.51
N HIS A 111 -6.17 27.64 -1.30
CA HIS A 111 -4.83 28.17 -1.04
C HIS A 111 -3.75 27.09 -1.23
N VAL A 112 -3.68 26.49 -2.43
CA VAL A 112 -2.81 25.33 -2.73
C VAL A 112 -1.33 25.56 -2.40
N ALA A 113 -0.86 26.82 -2.49
CA ALA A 113 0.48 27.24 -2.11
C ALA A 113 0.83 27.02 -0.63
N ARG A 114 -0.14 26.73 0.26
CA ARG A 114 0.14 26.29 1.64
C ARG A 114 0.84 24.93 1.67
N SER A 115 0.61 24.08 0.67
CA SER A 115 1.27 22.78 0.59
C SER A 115 2.72 22.90 0.15
N ILE A 116 3.62 22.25 0.89
CA ILE A 116 5.02 22.16 0.48
C ILE A 116 5.18 21.31 -0.77
N ARG A 117 4.41 20.23 -0.90
CA ARG A 117 4.39 19.38 -2.10
C ARG A 117 3.97 20.15 -3.33
N TYR A 118 3.00 21.05 -3.21
CA TYR A 118 2.61 21.93 -4.30
C TYR A 118 3.76 22.81 -4.78
N ARG A 119 4.37 23.55 -3.85
CA ARG A 119 5.44 24.51 -4.16
C ARG A 119 6.69 23.82 -4.73
N GLU A 120 7.06 22.67 -4.17
CA GLU A 120 8.35 22.02 -4.47
C GLU A 120 8.27 20.98 -5.59
N GLN A 121 7.09 20.43 -5.90
CA GLN A 121 6.95 19.33 -6.85
C GLN A 121 5.85 19.55 -7.90
N LEU A 122 4.65 19.96 -7.51
CA LEU A 122 3.52 20.03 -8.46
C LEU A 122 3.59 21.26 -9.36
N GLN A 123 3.77 22.45 -8.79
CA GLN A 123 3.79 23.71 -9.53
C GLN A 123 4.96 23.76 -10.54
N PRO A 124 6.21 23.38 -10.19
CA PRO A 124 7.31 23.39 -11.17
C PRO A 124 7.09 22.41 -12.33
N ALA A 125 6.30 21.35 -12.10
CA ALA A 125 5.94 20.36 -13.12
C ALA A 125 4.69 20.75 -13.94
N GLY A 126 4.11 21.94 -13.72
CA GLY A 126 2.96 22.44 -14.49
C GLY A 126 1.58 22.02 -13.96
N PHE A 127 1.51 21.41 -12.78
CA PHE A 127 0.25 20.96 -12.18
C PHE A 127 -0.35 22.00 -11.23
N GLY A 128 -1.67 22.19 -11.32
CA GLY A 128 -2.42 23.15 -10.51
C GLY A 128 -3.14 22.54 -9.31
N ASP A 129 -3.45 21.25 -9.35
CA ASP A 129 -4.14 20.53 -8.27
C ASP A 129 -3.73 19.05 -8.25
N GLU A 130 -3.96 18.38 -7.12
CA GLU A 130 -3.68 16.97 -6.95
C GLU A 130 -4.80 16.31 -6.15
N LEU A 131 -5.36 15.22 -6.69
CA LEU A 131 -6.26 14.33 -5.98
C LEU A 131 -5.46 13.13 -5.47
N ARG A 132 -5.56 12.82 -4.18
CA ARG A 132 -4.90 11.66 -3.57
C ARG A 132 -5.93 10.73 -2.96
N ALA A 133 -5.76 9.44 -3.17
CA ALA A 133 -6.68 8.40 -2.70
C ALA A 133 -5.94 7.26 -1.98
N ASN A 134 -6.50 6.80 -0.87
CA ASN A 134 -6.11 5.59 -0.14
C ASN A 134 -7.05 4.44 -0.49
N PHE A 135 -6.49 3.28 -0.82
CA PHE A 135 -7.23 2.07 -1.17
C PHE A 135 -7.24 1.11 0.02
N ASP A 136 -7.94 1.51 1.07
CA ASP A 136 -8.03 0.75 2.32
C ASP A 136 -9.22 -0.22 2.29
N ALA A 137 -9.07 -1.40 2.92
CA ALA A 137 -10.17 -2.35 3.11
C ALA A 137 -9.96 -3.22 4.35
N GLN A 138 -10.99 -3.32 5.19
CA GLN A 138 -11.03 -4.15 6.41
C GLN A 138 -9.79 -4.01 7.31
N GLY A 139 -9.36 -2.76 7.55
CA GLY A 139 -8.19 -2.43 8.38
C GLY A 139 -6.85 -2.50 7.64
N GLY A 140 -6.83 -3.00 6.41
CA GLY A 140 -5.64 -3.07 5.55
C GLY A 140 -5.42 -1.84 4.70
N ARG A 141 -4.16 -1.51 4.47
CA ARG A 141 -3.69 -0.37 3.66
C ARG A 141 -3.13 -0.88 2.34
N TRP A 142 -3.98 -1.26 1.39
CA TRP A 142 -3.57 -2.08 0.24
C TRP A 142 -2.86 -1.31 -0.88
N GLY A 143 -3.16 -0.03 -1.01
CA GLY A 143 -2.54 0.84 -2.00
C GLY A 143 -2.96 2.28 -1.84
N CYS A 144 -2.43 3.12 -2.71
CA CYS A 144 -2.84 4.51 -2.82
C CYS A 144 -2.49 5.06 -4.21
N ALA A 145 -3.01 6.22 -4.56
CA ALA A 145 -2.65 6.91 -5.79
C ALA A 145 -2.69 8.42 -5.64
N ALA A 146 -1.88 9.10 -6.44
CA ALA A 146 -1.93 10.53 -6.68
C ALA A 146 -2.28 10.80 -8.14
N PHE A 147 -3.21 11.71 -8.37
CA PHE A 147 -3.69 12.12 -9.69
C PHE A 147 -3.44 13.62 -9.82
N MET A 148 -2.60 14.00 -10.77
CA MET A 148 -2.21 15.39 -10.97
C MET A 148 -3.03 15.97 -12.11
N ARG A 149 -3.47 17.21 -11.91
CA ARG A 149 -4.25 17.97 -12.89
C ARG A 149 -3.46 19.20 -13.34
N ALA A 150 -3.38 19.39 -14.65
CA ALA A 150 -2.71 20.53 -15.26
C ALA A 150 -3.31 21.86 -14.79
N ALA A 151 -2.47 22.89 -14.68
CA ALA A 151 -2.89 24.16 -14.10
C ALA A 151 -4.01 24.87 -14.88
N ASP A 152 -4.07 24.69 -16.20
CA ASP A 152 -5.07 25.27 -17.10
C ASP A 152 -6.45 24.59 -17.03
N ARG A 153 -6.55 23.40 -16.41
CA ARG A 153 -7.80 22.65 -16.22
C ARG A 153 -8.62 23.13 -15.02
N GLY A 154 -8.05 23.98 -14.17
CA GLY A 154 -8.66 24.40 -12.90
C GLY A 154 -8.66 23.29 -11.85
N PRO A 155 -9.21 23.55 -10.64
CA PRO A 155 -9.22 22.58 -9.55
C PRO A 155 -10.14 21.39 -9.81
N TYR A 156 -9.94 20.30 -9.07
CA TYR A 156 -10.92 19.22 -9.01
C TYR A 156 -12.24 19.71 -8.42
N THR A 157 -13.34 19.24 -8.98
CA THR A 157 -14.70 19.58 -8.54
C THR A 157 -15.14 18.70 -7.35
N PRO A 158 -16.10 19.15 -6.53
CA PRO A 158 -16.69 18.31 -5.48
C PRO A 158 -17.28 16.99 -6.00
N THR A 159 -17.78 16.99 -7.25
CA THR A 159 -18.32 15.79 -7.91
C THR A 159 -17.23 14.77 -8.20
N GLU A 160 -16.09 15.20 -8.75
CA GLU A 160 -14.95 14.33 -9.05
C GLU A 160 -14.34 13.76 -7.77
N LEU A 161 -14.20 14.59 -6.72
CA LEU A 161 -13.76 14.12 -5.41
C LEU A 161 -14.69 13.05 -4.82
N ARG A 162 -16.02 13.24 -4.93
CA ARG A 162 -16.99 12.22 -4.49
C ARG A 162 -16.84 10.91 -5.27
N ILE A 163 -16.64 10.98 -6.58
CA ILE A 163 -16.42 9.80 -7.44
C ILE A 163 -15.13 9.08 -7.02
N ALA A 164 -14.03 9.82 -6.84
CA ALA A 164 -12.76 9.25 -6.39
C ALA A 164 -12.89 8.54 -5.03
N ARG A 165 -13.63 9.12 -4.08
CA ARG A 165 -13.90 8.48 -2.78
C ARG A 165 -14.66 7.15 -2.90
N GLN A 166 -15.52 7.01 -3.90
CA GLN A 166 -16.25 5.76 -4.17
C GLN A 166 -15.34 4.72 -4.84
N ILE A 167 -14.57 5.11 -5.85
CA ILE A 167 -13.59 4.26 -6.54
C ILE A 167 -12.55 3.73 -5.55
N ALA A 168 -12.03 4.59 -4.68
CA ALA A 168 -11.00 4.23 -3.72
C ALA A 168 -11.38 3.05 -2.81
N ARG A 169 -12.64 3.00 -2.36
CA ARG A 169 -13.18 1.90 -1.54
C ARG A 169 -13.28 0.58 -2.31
N GLN A 170 -13.60 0.65 -3.60
CA GLN A 170 -13.70 -0.53 -4.45
C GLN A 170 -12.33 -1.09 -4.77
N LEU A 171 -11.39 -0.21 -5.14
CA LEU A 171 -9.99 -0.58 -5.36
C LEU A 171 -9.37 -1.20 -4.10
N GLY A 172 -9.63 -0.66 -2.91
CA GLY A 172 -9.16 -1.27 -1.66
C GLY A 172 -9.68 -2.69 -1.47
N THR A 173 -10.96 -2.92 -1.78
CA THR A 173 -11.58 -4.26 -1.71
C THR A 173 -10.97 -5.23 -2.73
N ALA A 174 -10.75 -4.75 -3.96
CA ALA A 174 -10.17 -5.53 -5.03
C ALA A 174 -8.70 -5.91 -4.77
N LEU A 175 -7.87 -4.94 -4.40
CA LEU A 175 -6.46 -5.15 -4.08
C LEU A 175 -6.28 -6.14 -2.92
N ARG A 176 -7.17 -6.10 -1.93
CA ARG A 176 -7.24 -7.13 -0.87
C ARG A 176 -7.49 -8.54 -1.45
N GLY A 177 -8.46 -8.67 -2.36
CA GLY A 177 -8.80 -9.96 -2.98
C GLY A 177 -7.68 -10.54 -3.84
N MET A 178 -6.84 -9.70 -4.43
CA MET A 178 -5.64 -10.11 -5.18
C MET A 178 -4.51 -10.63 -4.27
N HIS A 179 -4.61 -10.37 -2.97
CA HIS A 179 -3.61 -10.73 -1.98
C HIS A 179 -3.82 -12.10 -1.35
N HIS A 180 -4.75 -12.90 -1.89
CA HIS A 180 -4.88 -14.30 -1.49
C HIS A 180 -3.53 -15.01 -1.66
N PRO A 181 -3.00 -15.65 -0.61
CA PRO A 181 -1.81 -16.48 -0.72
C PRO A 181 -2.14 -17.60 -1.71
N ALA A 182 -1.50 -17.59 -2.88
CA ALA A 182 -1.29 -18.82 -3.60
C ALA A 182 -0.02 -19.43 -2.99
N PRO A 183 -0.05 -20.67 -2.49
CA PRO A 183 1.19 -21.38 -2.23
C PRO A 183 1.95 -21.44 -3.55
N ASP A 184 3.17 -20.94 -3.57
CA ASP A 184 4.09 -21.20 -4.68
C ASP A 184 4.96 -22.40 -4.26
N PRO A 185 4.77 -23.59 -4.85
CA PRO A 185 5.41 -24.82 -4.41
C PRO A 185 6.89 -24.96 -4.83
N GLY A 186 7.57 -23.88 -5.22
CA GLY A 186 8.95 -24.02 -5.68
C GLY A 186 9.77 -22.75 -5.59
N LEU A 187 10.58 -22.65 -4.54
CA LEU A 187 12.00 -22.26 -4.61
C LEU A 187 12.74 -22.56 -3.31
N GLU A 188 13.64 -23.53 -3.40
CA GLU A 188 14.72 -23.82 -2.45
C GLU A 188 15.98 -22.98 -2.71
N ALA A 189 15.89 -21.85 -3.41
CA ALA A 189 17.04 -20.96 -3.45
C ALA A 189 17.11 -20.25 -2.10
N GLU A 190 18.10 -20.59 -1.27
CA GLU A 190 18.49 -19.84 -0.07
C GLU A 190 18.63 -18.35 -0.47
N LEU A 191 17.56 -17.57 -0.33
CA LEU A 191 17.65 -16.11 -0.31
C LEU A 191 18.36 -15.79 1.00
N LEU A 192 19.70 -15.76 0.93
CA LEU A 192 20.53 -15.19 1.97
C LEU A 192 20.05 -13.75 2.25
N PRO A 193 20.13 -13.29 3.50
CA PRO A 193 19.89 -11.88 3.81
C PRO A 193 20.66 -10.99 2.83
N ALA A 194 19.96 -10.09 2.17
CA ALA A 194 20.51 -9.16 1.20
C ALA A 194 20.72 -7.80 1.88
N ALA A 195 21.95 -7.31 1.91
CA ALA A 195 22.30 -6.03 2.54
C ALA A 195 22.72 -4.97 1.51
N ALA A 196 22.14 -3.78 1.64
CA ALA A 196 22.48 -2.60 0.86
C ALA A 196 22.67 -1.38 1.77
N VAL A 197 23.56 -0.47 1.37
CA VAL A 197 23.78 0.82 2.04
C VAL A 197 23.42 1.95 1.08
N LEU A 198 22.50 2.81 1.52
CA LEU A 198 22.09 4.01 0.80
C LEU A 198 22.73 5.25 1.42
N GLY A 199 23.16 6.18 0.57
CA GLY A 199 23.72 7.45 0.96
C GLY A 199 22.68 8.50 1.32
N PRO A 200 23.11 9.72 1.68
CA PRO A 200 22.23 10.81 2.12
C PRO A 200 21.19 11.27 1.08
N ARG A 201 21.44 11.00 -0.21
CA ARG A 201 20.55 11.35 -1.33
C ARG A 201 19.89 10.11 -1.93
N ASP A 202 19.84 9.03 -1.16
CA ASP A 202 19.30 7.72 -1.50
C ASP A 202 20.02 7.01 -2.67
N GLU A 203 21.25 7.42 -2.97
CA GLU A 203 22.14 6.72 -3.89
C GLU A 203 22.63 5.39 -3.30
N LEU A 204 22.77 4.34 -4.12
CA LEU A 204 23.33 3.07 -3.67
C LEU A 204 24.86 3.21 -3.50
N LEU A 205 25.35 3.08 -2.26
CA LEU A 205 26.78 3.16 -1.94
C LEU A 205 27.47 1.80 -1.93
N ALA A 206 26.77 0.78 -1.45
CA ALA A 206 27.26 -0.59 -1.41
C ALA A 206 26.08 -1.57 -1.41
N ALA A 207 26.29 -2.75 -1.98
CA ALA A 207 25.36 -3.88 -1.94
C ALA A 207 26.18 -5.17 -1.95
N ASP A 208 25.70 -6.20 -1.25
CA ASP A 208 26.17 -7.56 -1.50
C ASP A 208 25.51 -8.14 -2.79
N PRO A 209 26.01 -9.25 -3.33
CA PRO A 209 25.45 -9.84 -4.56
C PRO A 209 23.95 -10.19 -4.46
N ALA A 210 23.47 -10.56 -3.28
CA ALA A 210 22.06 -10.88 -3.06
C ALA A 210 21.19 -9.61 -3.15
N ALA A 211 21.67 -8.50 -2.59
CA ALA A 211 21.02 -7.19 -2.67
C ALA A 211 21.05 -6.63 -4.10
N GLU A 212 22.14 -6.79 -4.84
CA GLU A 212 22.21 -6.39 -6.25
C GLU A 212 21.15 -7.12 -7.09
N ALA A 213 21.05 -8.44 -6.94
CA ALA A 213 20.05 -9.25 -7.64
C ALA A 213 18.61 -8.85 -7.25
N LEU A 214 18.36 -8.66 -5.94
CA LEU A 214 17.05 -8.25 -5.45
C LEU A 214 16.65 -6.84 -5.92
N ILE A 215 17.60 -5.90 -5.91
CA ILE A 215 17.39 -4.55 -6.42
C ILE A 215 17.05 -4.61 -7.91
N ALA A 216 17.80 -5.38 -8.70
CA ALA A 216 17.51 -5.56 -10.12
C ALA A 216 16.11 -6.15 -10.36
N GLU A 217 15.70 -7.14 -9.57
CA GLU A 217 14.37 -7.75 -9.67
C GLU A 217 13.25 -6.75 -9.35
N LEU A 218 13.32 -6.11 -8.19
CA LEU A 218 12.27 -5.20 -7.70
C LEU A 218 12.21 -3.90 -8.50
N ASN A 219 13.34 -3.46 -9.05
CA ASN A 219 13.44 -2.23 -9.84
C ASN A 219 13.26 -2.44 -11.35
N ALA A 220 13.03 -3.68 -11.81
CA ALA A 220 12.99 -4.02 -13.23
C ALA A 220 12.01 -3.19 -14.08
N ASN A 221 10.92 -2.71 -13.49
CA ASN A 221 9.95 -1.86 -14.20
C ASN A 221 10.29 -0.36 -14.14
N GLN A 222 11.26 0.05 -13.30
CA GLN A 222 11.66 1.44 -13.08
C GLN A 222 13.17 1.63 -12.83
N PRO A 223 14.05 1.12 -13.72
CA PRO A 223 15.50 1.18 -13.53
C PRO A 223 16.05 2.61 -13.28
N GLN A 224 15.37 3.63 -13.81
CA GLN A 224 15.69 5.05 -13.65
C GLN A 224 15.71 5.55 -12.19
N LEU A 225 15.11 4.83 -11.24
CA LEU A 225 15.16 5.20 -9.81
C LEU A 225 16.53 4.91 -9.16
N GLY A 226 17.37 4.08 -9.79
CA GLY A 226 18.60 3.55 -9.19
C GLY A 226 18.32 2.41 -8.20
N VAL A 227 17.42 2.61 -7.23
CA VAL A 227 16.98 1.59 -6.27
C VAL A 227 15.45 1.47 -6.23
N PRO A 228 14.88 0.33 -5.77
CA PRO A 228 13.43 0.14 -5.77
C PRO A 228 12.71 1.17 -4.91
N ALA A 229 11.48 1.53 -5.28
CA ALA A 229 10.66 2.47 -4.53
C ALA A 229 10.50 2.08 -3.05
N SER A 230 10.38 0.78 -2.75
CA SER A 230 10.32 0.27 -1.39
C SER A 230 11.56 0.63 -0.55
N PHE A 231 12.75 0.62 -1.15
CA PHE A 231 14.02 1.00 -0.50
C PHE A 231 14.02 2.49 -0.15
N LEU A 232 13.63 3.35 -1.11
CA LEU A 232 13.51 4.80 -0.90
C LEU A 232 12.54 5.12 0.25
N VAL A 233 11.41 4.42 0.29
CA VAL A 233 10.36 4.63 1.29
C VAL A 233 10.80 4.20 2.68
N VAL A 234 11.39 3.00 2.85
CA VAL A 234 11.89 2.57 4.16
C VAL A 234 13.07 3.42 4.62
N ALA A 235 13.93 3.88 3.70
CA ALA A 235 15.04 4.76 4.00
C ALA A 235 14.57 6.14 4.48
N GLY A 236 13.63 6.77 3.76
CA GLY A 236 13.01 8.03 4.19
C GLY A 236 12.32 7.93 5.55
N ARG A 237 11.65 6.80 5.82
CA ARG A 237 11.02 6.54 7.11
C ARG A 237 12.05 6.31 8.23
N ALA A 238 13.12 5.56 7.96
CA ALA A 238 14.19 5.29 8.93
C ALA A 238 14.96 6.56 9.32
N ARG A 239 15.19 7.50 8.40
CA ARG A 239 15.82 8.79 8.75
C ARG A 239 15.06 9.58 9.81
N ARG A 240 13.74 9.39 9.91
CA ARG A 240 12.91 10.04 10.94
C ARG A 240 12.73 9.21 12.20
N MET A 241 12.60 7.90 12.02
CA MET A 241 12.22 6.97 13.09
C MET A 241 13.38 6.13 13.61
N GLN A 242 14.61 6.39 13.15
CA GLN A 242 15.84 5.58 13.30
C GLN A 242 15.78 4.21 12.62
N THR A 243 14.59 3.59 12.56
CA THR A 243 14.36 2.34 11.85
C THR A 243 13.04 2.38 11.09
N ALA A 244 12.92 1.55 10.05
CA ALA A 244 11.68 1.29 9.36
C ALA A 244 11.65 -0.14 8.88
N ARG A 245 10.44 -0.66 8.65
CA ARG A 245 10.26 -1.95 8.00
C ARG A 245 9.07 -1.95 7.07
N ALA A 246 9.16 -2.71 5.99
CA ALA A 246 8.06 -2.93 5.06
C ALA A 246 8.08 -4.37 4.55
N ARG A 247 6.91 -4.99 4.39
CA ARG A 247 6.80 -6.25 3.64
C ARG A 247 6.68 -5.95 2.16
N VAL A 248 7.46 -6.64 1.35
CA VAL A 248 7.41 -6.56 -0.12
C VAL A 248 7.21 -7.95 -0.69
N ARG A 249 6.62 -8.02 -1.89
CA ARG A 249 6.44 -9.26 -2.61
C ARG A 249 7.37 -9.27 -3.82
N SER A 250 8.16 -10.32 -3.96
CA SER A 250 9.01 -10.53 -5.14
C SER A 250 8.14 -10.77 -6.39
N ARG A 251 8.73 -10.70 -7.59
CA ARG A 251 8.03 -11.07 -8.85
C ARG A 251 7.63 -12.55 -8.84
N ARG A 252 8.35 -13.36 -8.08
CA ARG A 252 8.07 -14.79 -7.86
C ARG A 252 7.05 -15.04 -6.74
N GLY A 253 6.42 -13.99 -6.23
CA GLY A 253 5.37 -14.12 -5.22
C GLY A 253 5.86 -14.35 -3.79
N THR A 254 7.17 -14.49 -3.57
CA THR A 254 7.80 -14.66 -2.24
C THR A 254 7.64 -13.40 -1.41
N TRP A 255 7.30 -13.59 -0.14
CA TRP A 255 7.26 -12.52 0.84
C TRP A 255 8.65 -12.23 1.39
N LEU A 256 9.06 -10.97 1.30
CA LEU A 256 10.28 -10.45 1.89
C LEU A 256 9.95 -9.37 2.91
N VAL A 257 10.83 -9.17 3.89
CA VAL A 257 10.80 -7.98 4.76
C VAL A 257 12.05 -7.18 4.55
N LEU A 258 11.87 -5.89 4.26
CA LEU A 258 12.92 -4.90 4.29
C LEU A 258 12.99 -4.31 5.69
N HIS A 259 14.18 -4.33 6.29
CA HIS A 259 14.51 -3.64 7.53
C HIS A 259 15.52 -2.56 7.21
N ALA A 260 15.16 -1.30 7.48
CA ALA A 260 16.03 -0.15 7.30
C ALA A 260 16.46 0.40 8.66
N SER A 261 17.75 0.71 8.81
CA SER A 261 18.31 1.36 10.00
C SER A 261 19.23 2.52 9.62
N LEU A 262 19.15 3.60 10.40
CA LEU A 262 20.05 4.74 10.26
C LEU A 262 21.40 4.45 10.92
N LEU A 263 22.48 4.45 10.14
CA LEU A 263 23.81 4.06 10.62
C LEU A 263 24.52 5.15 11.42
N ASP A 264 24.45 6.39 10.96
CA ASP A 264 25.27 7.48 11.49
C ASP A 264 24.55 8.31 12.58
N GLY A 265 23.32 7.93 12.96
CA GLY A 265 22.49 8.63 13.95
C GLY A 265 22.06 10.06 13.56
N ARG A 266 22.46 10.54 12.38
CA ARG A 266 22.13 11.86 11.85
C ARG A 266 21.06 11.77 10.78
N ALA A 267 20.17 12.75 10.70
CA ALA A 267 19.07 12.74 9.72
C ALA A 267 19.55 12.70 8.25
N ASP A 268 20.78 13.16 7.98
CA ASP A 268 21.48 13.10 6.68
C ASP A 268 22.43 11.89 6.57
N GLY A 269 22.32 10.90 7.47
CA GLY A 269 23.20 9.74 7.52
C GLY A 269 22.88 8.65 6.50
N ARG A 270 23.77 7.67 6.43
CA ARG A 270 23.61 6.47 5.61
C ARG A 270 22.54 5.54 6.19
N ILE A 271 21.81 4.87 5.31
CA ILE A 271 20.82 3.86 5.68
C ILE A 271 21.34 2.48 5.30
N CYS A 272 21.32 1.54 6.24
CA CYS A 272 21.44 0.12 5.92
C CYS A 272 20.05 -0.45 5.67
N VAL A 273 19.84 -1.13 4.55
CA VAL A 273 18.63 -1.89 4.24
C VAL A 273 19.01 -3.36 4.16
N VAL A 274 18.38 -4.18 5.00
CA VAL A 274 18.50 -5.64 4.97
C VAL A 274 17.17 -6.23 4.52
N ALA A 275 17.20 -7.09 3.51
CA ALA A 275 16.05 -7.84 3.04
C ALA A 275 16.19 -9.31 3.40
N THR A 276 15.14 -9.91 3.98
CA THR A 276 15.09 -11.35 4.30
C THR A 276 13.78 -11.95 3.81
N ILE A 277 13.73 -13.28 3.67
CA ILE A 277 12.44 -13.99 3.59
C ILE A 277 11.64 -13.62 4.83
N ALA A 278 10.36 -13.33 4.64
CA ALA A 278 9.47 -12.98 5.72
C ALA A 278 9.13 -14.21 6.55
N SER A 279 9.33 -14.11 7.86
CA SER A 279 8.91 -15.14 8.80
C SER A 279 7.38 -15.24 8.88
N PRO A 280 6.83 -16.38 9.35
CA PRO A 280 5.39 -16.50 9.61
C PRO A 280 4.86 -15.36 10.48
N ALA A 281 5.61 -14.96 11.52
CA ALA A 281 5.22 -13.87 12.41
C ALA A 281 5.05 -12.52 11.69
N GLU A 282 5.79 -12.29 10.60
CA GLU A 282 5.73 -11.06 9.81
C GLU A 282 4.57 -11.06 8.82
N ILE A 283 4.17 -12.23 8.30
CA ILE A 283 3.14 -12.38 7.27
C ILE A 283 1.76 -12.72 7.83
N ILE A 284 1.66 -13.36 8.99
CA ILE A 284 0.38 -13.63 9.66
C ILE A 284 -0.49 -12.36 9.73
N PRO A 285 0.00 -11.18 10.17
CA PRO A 285 -0.81 -9.96 10.14
C PRO A 285 -1.34 -9.60 8.74
N VAL A 286 -0.52 -9.77 7.70
CA VAL A 286 -0.93 -9.54 6.31
C VAL A 286 -2.05 -10.50 5.92
N ALA A 287 -1.91 -11.79 6.23
CA ALA A 287 -2.90 -12.82 5.94
C ALA A 287 -4.24 -12.53 6.63
N LEU A 288 -4.22 -12.20 7.93
CA LEU A 288 -5.43 -11.87 8.70
C LEU A 288 -6.20 -10.69 8.08
N ILE A 289 -5.48 -9.63 7.67
CA ILE A 289 -6.06 -8.48 6.97
C ILE A 289 -6.61 -8.92 5.59
N GLY A 290 -5.89 -9.79 4.87
CA GLY A 290 -6.31 -10.39 3.60
C GLY A 290 -7.67 -11.08 3.70
N TYR A 291 -7.86 -11.95 4.71
CA TYR A 291 -9.14 -12.60 5.00
C TYR A 291 -10.25 -11.61 5.45
N GLY A 292 -9.92 -10.34 5.67
CA GLY A 292 -10.89 -9.32 6.08
C GLY A 292 -11.27 -9.38 7.55
N LEU A 293 -10.35 -9.84 8.40
CA LEU A 293 -10.56 -9.78 9.84
C LEU A 293 -10.56 -8.32 10.29
N THR A 294 -11.54 -7.97 11.13
CA THR A 294 -11.58 -6.65 11.78
C THR A 294 -10.39 -6.50 12.73
N PRO A 295 -9.99 -5.28 13.14
CA PRO A 295 -8.89 -5.09 14.09
C PRO A 295 -9.05 -5.95 15.36
N ARG A 296 -10.28 -6.09 15.86
CA ARG A 296 -10.57 -6.90 17.04
C ARG A 296 -10.46 -8.40 16.79
N GLU A 297 -10.91 -8.87 15.64
CA GLU A 297 -10.74 -10.27 15.23
C GLU A 297 -9.25 -10.61 15.02
N GLN A 298 -8.46 -9.68 14.49
CA GLN A 298 -7.01 -9.84 14.33
C GLN A 298 -6.32 -10.02 15.70
N GLU A 299 -6.68 -9.22 16.71
CA GLU A 299 -6.16 -9.38 18.07
C GLU A 299 -6.46 -10.77 18.65
N VAL A 300 -7.72 -11.23 18.52
CA VAL A 300 -8.13 -12.58 18.96
C VAL A 300 -7.34 -13.66 18.21
N ALA A 301 -7.24 -13.58 16.89
CA ALA A 301 -6.52 -14.54 16.06
C ALA A 301 -5.01 -14.59 16.39
N LEU A 302 -4.37 -13.45 16.65
CA LEU A 302 -2.97 -13.39 17.06
C LEU A 302 -2.74 -14.07 18.40
N HIS A 303 -3.66 -13.95 19.36
CA HIS A 303 -3.56 -14.71 20.61
C HIS A 303 -3.83 -16.20 20.42
N VAL A 304 -4.69 -16.57 19.47
CA VAL A 304 -4.88 -17.97 19.08
C VAL A 304 -3.59 -18.60 18.59
N VAL A 305 -2.90 -17.92 17.67
CA VAL A 305 -1.60 -18.32 17.12
C VAL A 305 -0.54 -18.46 18.22
N ARG A 306 -0.58 -17.59 19.24
CA ARG A 306 0.29 -17.67 20.42
C ARG A 306 -0.10 -18.76 21.43
N GLY A 307 -1.04 -19.63 21.11
CA GLY A 307 -1.45 -20.76 21.97
C GLY A 307 -2.29 -20.39 23.20
N ARG A 308 -2.81 -19.16 23.32
CA ARG A 308 -3.55 -18.68 24.52
C ARG A 308 -4.95 -19.26 24.64
N SER A 309 -5.35 -19.82 25.78
CA SER A 309 -6.71 -20.36 25.97
C SER A 309 -7.81 -19.31 25.80
N THR A 310 -9.08 -19.72 25.61
CA THR A 310 -10.22 -18.76 25.56
C THR A 310 -10.26 -17.89 26.82
N ASN A 311 -10.00 -18.47 28.00
CA ASN A 311 -9.93 -17.75 29.27
C ASN A 311 -8.79 -16.72 29.29
N ASP A 312 -7.63 -17.06 28.75
CA ASP A 312 -6.51 -16.11 28.64
C ASP A 312 -6.83 -14.96 27.71
N ILE A 313 -7.41 -15.26 26.54
CA ILE A 313 -7.80 -14.24 25.55
C ILE A 313 -8.84 -13.31 26.15
N ALA A 314 -9.86 -13.86 26.79
CA ALA A 314 -10.91 -13.11 27.47
C ALA A 314 -10.31 -12.14 28.50
N ARG A 315 -9.40 -12.62 29.35
CA ARG A 315 -8.70 -11.79 30.34
C ARG A 315 -7.85 -10.70 29.70
N ILE A 316 -6.99 -11.06 28.75
CA ILE A 316 -6.02 -10.14 28.12
C ILE A 316 -6.74 -9.04 27.36
N LEU A 317 -7.81 -9.38 26.64
CA LEU A 317 -8.55 -8.46 25.82
C LEU A 317 -9.71 -7.78 26.58
N SER A 318 -9.93 -8.09 27.86
CA SER A 318 -11.09 -7.61 28.63
C SER A 318 -12.42 -7.92 27.94
N LEU A 319 -12.59 -9.19 27.54
CA LEU A 319 -13.80 -9.75 26.94
C LEU A 319 -14.39 -10.85 27.82
N THR A 320 -15.64 -11.22 27.58
CA THR A 320 -16.18 -12.47 28.13
C THR A 320 -15.72 -13.67 27.31
N ASN A 321 -15.68 -14.86 27.92
CA ASN A 321 -15.43 -16.11 27.19
C ASN A 321 -16.39 -16.29 26.01
N LEU A 322 -17.67 -15.95 26.20
CA LEU A 322 -18.68 -16.02 25.16
C LEU A 322 -18.32 -15.11 23.97
N THR A 323 -17.93 -13.86 24.25
CA THR A 323 -17.50 -12.91 23.21
C THR A 323 -16.28 -13.40 22.44
N VAL A 324 -15.31 -14.04 23.12
CA VAL A 324 -14.17 -14.66 22.43
C VAL A 324 -14.64 -15.80 21.51
N GLN A 325 -15.55 -16.66 21.97
CA GLN A 325 -16.10 -17.73 21.13
C GLN A 325 -16.84 -17.20 19.91
N ASP A 326 -17.58 -16.09 20.04
CA ASP A 326 -18.27 -15.46 18.91
C ASP A 326 -17.30 -14.82 17.90
N HIS A 327 -16.22 -14.21 18.37
CA HIS A 327 -15.12 -13.80 17.50
C HIS A 327 -14.50 -15.00 16.77
N LEU A 328 -14.24 -16.11 17.46
CA LEU A 328 -13.67 -17.32 16.85
C LEU A 328 -14.57 -17.89 15.75
N LYS A 329 -15.88 -17.97 15.96
CA LYS A 329 -16.84 -18.39 14.92
C LYS A 329 -16.73 -17.51 13.67
N THR A 330 -16.66 -16.20 13.87
CA THR A 330 -16.55 -15.23 12.77
C THR A 330 -15.22 -15.36 12.04
N ILE A 331 -14.12 -15.53 12.79
CA ILE A 331 -12.78 -15.76 12.23
C ILE A 331 -12.77 -17.03 11.39
N PHE A 332 -13.28 -18.14 11.92
CA PHE A 332 -13.35 -19.42 11.23
C PHE A 332 -14.14 -19.34 9.92
N ALA A 333 -15.26 -18.63 9.93
CA ALA A 333 -16.02 -18.37 8.71
C ALA A 333 -15.23 -17.55 7.68
N LYS A 334 -14.55 -16.47 8.11
CA LYS A 334 -13.76 -15.60 7.21
C LYS A 334 -12.52 -16.28 6.64
N THR A 335 -11.88 -17.17 7.41
CA THR A 335 -10.70 -17.91 6.97
C THR A 335 -11.03 -19.28 6.36
N SER A 336 -12.32 -19.65 6.28
CA SER A 336 -12.77 -20.96 5.79
C SER A 336 -12.16 -22.17 6.50
N VAL A 337 -11.90 -22.05 7.81
CA VAL A 337 -11.41 -23.16 8.66
C VAL A 337 -12.45 -23.55 9.69
N ARG A 338 -12.35 -24.74 10.29
CA ARG A 338 -13.36 -25.27 11.22
C ARG A 338 -12.90 -25.33 12.66
N SER A 339 -11.60 -25.16 12.91
CA SER A 339 -11.06 -25.29 14.25
C SER A 339 -9.91 -24.33 14.51
N ARG A 340 -9.62 -24.14 15.80
CA ARG A 340 -8.47 -23.36 16.26
C ARG A 340 -7.15 -23.91 15.72
N ARG A 341 -7.02 -25.24 15.70
CA ARG A 341 -5.82 -25.92 15.19
C ARG A 341 -5.67 -25.72 13.69
N GLU A 342 -6.78 -25.83 12.94
CA GLU A 342 -6.79 -25.53 11.51
C GLU A 342 -6.46 -24.07 11.23
N LEU A 343 -6.95 -23.11 12.02
CA LEU A 343 -6.58 -21.70 11.86
C LEU A 343 -5.07 -21.50 11.98
N VAL A 344 -4.44 -22.10 13.00
CA VAL A 344 -2.98 -22.02 13.18
C VAL A 344 -2.27 -22.67 11.99
N ALA A 345 -2.61 -23.91 11.65
CA ALA A 345 -2.00 -24.61 10.51
C ALA A 345 -2.15 -23.83 9.19
N HIS A 346 -3.34 -23.28 8.93
CA HIS A 346 -3.65 -22.52 7.72
C HIS A 346 -2.81 -21.23 7.63
N LEU A 347 -2.66 -20.51 8.75
CA LEU A 347 -1.87 -19.30 8.79
C LEU A 347 -0.37 -19.55 8.67
N PHE A 348 0.15 -20.69 9.13
CA PHE A 348 1.55 -21.06 8.94
C PHE A 348 1.81 -21.63 7.53
N ALA A 349 0.89 -22.42 6.96
CA ALA A 349 1.00 -22.91 5.59
C ALA A 349 0.95 -21.78 4.55
N ALA A 350 0.17 -20.73 4.80
CA ALA A 350 0.16 -19.52 3.98
C ALA A 350 1.48 -18.72 4.01
N THR A 351 2.45 -19.15 4.82
CA THR A 351 3.74 -18.47 5.06
C THR A 351 4.96 -19.36 4.86
N ALA A 352 4.76 -20.66 4.61
CA ALA A 352 5.84 -21.62 4.44
C ALA A 352 5.94 -22.03 2.96
N PRO A 353 7.15 -22.10 2.39
CA PRO A 353 7.38 -23.01 1.27
C PRO A 353 7.07 -24.43 1.78
N GLU A 354 6.34 -25.23 1.00
CA GLU A 354 6.02 -26.61 1.38
C GLU A 354 7.33 -27.40 1.57
N THR A 355 7.66 -27.74 2.81
CA THR A 355 8.70 -28.73 3.14
C THR A 355 8.03 -29.88 3.89
N TRP A 356 7.90 -31.02 3.22
CA TRP A 356 7.84 -32.34 3.86
C TRP A 356 8.60 -33.34 2.99
#